data_AF-A0A7V0TAF6-F1
#
_entry.id   AF-A0A7V0TAF6-F1
#
_cell.length_a   1.000
_cell.length_b   1.000
_cell.length_c   1.000
_cell.angle_alpha   90.00
_cell.angle_beta   90.00
_cell.angle_gamma   90.00
#
_symmetry.space_group_name_H-M   'P 1'
#
loop_
_entity.id
_entity.type
_entity.pdbx_description
1 polymer ?
#
loop_
_entity_poly.entity_id
_entity_poly.type
_entity_poly.pdbx_seq_one_letter_code
_entity_poly.pdbx_strand_id
1 'polypeptide(L)'
;ERDPNKKIQIFGKELTEDAQQFIRLTVRDEGVGIPKSNIDKVFNAFYTTKQSDEHAGLGLYEVYNILRDWGGKVEIDSSPEKYTSVHVFIPLEPVNEE
;
A
#
# COMPACT_ATOMS: atom_id res chain seq x y z
N GLU A 1 -4.10 21.26 16.72
CA GLU A 1 -5.11 20.39 17.39
C GLU A 1 -5.22 19.07 16.64
N ARG A 2 -5.46 17.94 17.30
CA ARG A 2 -5.66 16.64 16.61
C ARG A 2 -7.10 16.57 16.11
N ASP A 3 -7.29 16.30 14.82
CA ASP A 3 -8.62 16.10 14.23
C ASP A 3 -9.20 14.74 14.67
N PRO A 4 -10.31 14.70 15.42
CA PRO A 4 -10.90 13.46 15.93
C PRO A 4 -11.49 12.57 14.82
N ASN A 5 -11.68 13.11 13.61
CA ASN A 5 -12.13 12.35 12.46
C ASN A 5 -10.98 11.68 11.71
N LYS A 6 -9.72 12.08 11.95
CA LYS A 6 -8.57 11.42 11.34
C LYS A 6 -8.33 10.07 11.98
N LYS A 7 -8.75 9.02 11.27
CA LYS A 7 -8.56 7.63 11.68
C LYS A 7 -7.61 6.95 10.71
N ILE A 8 -6.72 6.14 11.28
CA ILE A 8 -5.94 5.15 10.53
C ILE A 8 -6.31 3.80 11.13
N GLN A 9 -6.69 2.86 10.26
CA GLN A 9 -7.04 1.51 10.64
C GLN A 9 -5.99 0.57 10.06
N ILE A 10 -5.50 -0.35 10.89
CA ILE A 10 -4.55 -1.38 10.49
C ILE A 10 -5.14 -2.72 10.89
N PHE A 11 -5.28 -3.63 9.93
CA PHE A 11 -5.80 -4.97 10.18
C PHE A 11 -5.20 -5.98 9.20
N GLY A 12 -5.09 -7.22 9.67
CA GLY A 12 -4.57 -8.35 8.90
C GLY A 12 -5.64 -9.42 8.72
N LYS A 13 -5.58 -10.15 7.62
CA LYS A 13 -6.31 -11.42 7.45
C LYS A 13 -5.49 -12.39 6.62
N GLU A 14 -5.58 -13.67 6.93
CA GLU A 14 -5.08 -14.72 6.06
C GLU A 14 -6.02 -14.88 4.86
N LEU A 15 -5.46 -15.21 3.71
CA LEU A 15 -6.20 -15.54 2.51
C LEU A 15 -5.40 -16.48 1.60
N THR A 16 -6.09 -17.12 0.67
CA THR A 16 -5.49 -18.01 -0.33
C THR A 16 -5.87 -17.52 -1.72
N GLU A 17 -4.87 -17.30 -2.57
CA GLU A 17 -4.99 -16.92 -3.97
C GLU A 17 -4.21 -17.93 -4.80
N ASP A 18 -4.85 -18.56 -5.79
CA ASP A 18 -4.22 -19.55 -6.69
C ASP A 18 -3.39 -20.63 -5.97
N ALA A 19 -3.93 -21.18 -4.88
CA ALA A 19 -3.29 -22.16 -3.99
C ALA A 19 -2.08 -21.64 -3.17
N GLN A 20 -1.71 -20.36 -3.30
CA GLN A 20 -0.71 -19.70 -2.46
C GLN A 20 -1.38 -19.01 -1.26
N GLN A 21 -0.80 -19.18 -0.06
CA GLN A 21 -1.30 -18.52 1.15
C GLN A 21 -0.57 -17.21 1.41
N PHE A 22 -1.33 -16.19 1.80
CA PHE A 22 -0.84 -14.87 2.15
C PHE A 22 -1.43 -14.39 3.48
N ILE A 23 -0.66 -13.61 4.23
CA ILE A 23 -1.22 -12.62 5.15
C ILE A 23 -1.40 -11.32 4.38
N ARG A 24 -2.63 -10.80 4.33
CA ARG A 24 -2.92 -9.47 3.80
C ARG A 24 -3.03 -8.46 4.94
N LEU A 25 -2.04 -7.59 5.06
CA LEU A 25 -2.09 -6.42 5.92
C LEU A 25 -2.73 -5.26 5.14
N THR A 26 -3.69 -4.59 5.77
CA THR A 26 -4.35 -3.41 5.21
C THR A 26 -4.11 -2.22 6.11
N VAL A 27 -3.59 -1.14 5.53
CA VAL A 27 -3.53 0.18 6.16
C VAL A 27 -4.54 1.07 5.45
N ARG A 28 -5.54 1.55 6.18
CA ARG A 28 -6.60 2.41 5.65
C ARG A 28 -6.64 3.74 6.38
N ASP A 29 -6.74 4.82 5.64
CA ASP A 29 -7.03 6.16 6.15
C ASP A 29 -8.30 6.74 5.51
N GLU A 30 -8.88 7.75 6.17
CA GLU A 30 -10.03 8.54 5.69
C GLU A 30 -9.59 9.92 5.17
N GLY A 31 -8.40 10.00 4.56
CA GLY A 31 -7.85 11.21 4.00
C GLY A 31 -8.39 11.56 2.61
N VAL A 32 -7.68 12.47 1.93
CA VAL A 32 -8.07 13.01 0.60
C VAL A 32 -8.00 11.99 -0.55
N GLY A 33 -7.52 10.78 -0.30
CA GLY A 33 -7.38 9.75 -1.32
C GLY A 33 -6.32 10.05 -2.39
N ILE A 34 -6.24 9.16 -3.37
CA ILE A 34 -5.30 9.19 -4.49
C ILE A 34 -6.13 9.13 -5.80
N PRO A 35 -5.95 10.09 -6.73
CA PRO A 35 -6.57 10.02 -8.05
C PRO A 35 -6.10 8.77 -8.83
N LYS A 36 -7.02 8.14 -9.57
CA LYS A 36 -6.72 6.95 -10.39
C LYS A 36 -5.51 7.15 -11.32
N SER A 37 -5.34 8.35 -11.89
CA SER A 37 -4.21 8.70 -12.77
C SER A 37 -2.84 8.64 -12.10
N ASN A 38 -2.80 8.57 -10.77
CA ASN A 38 -1.59 8.58 -9.97
C ASN A 38 -1.30 7.21 -9.35
N ILE A 39 -2.27 6.28 -9.31
CA ILE A 39 -2.14 4.99 -8.61
C ILE A 39 -0.92 4.21 -9.10
N ASP A 40 -0.70 4.11 -10.41
CA ASP A 40 0.47 3.38 -10.91
C ASP A 40 1.80 4.11 -10.64
N LYS A 41 1.74 5.44 -10.52
CA LYS A 41 2.92 6.29 -10.34
C LYS A 41 3.41 6.32 -8.90
N VAL A 42 2.56 6.06 -7.91
CA VAL A 42 2.95 6.13 -6.49
C VAL A 42 4.01 5.10 -6.09
N PHE A 43 4.21 4.08 -6.91
CA PHE A 43 5.27 3.09 -6.74
C PHE A 43 6.60 3.50 -7.39
N ASN A 44 6.66 4.62 -8.12
CA ASN A 44 7.90 5.10 -8.71
C ASN A 44 8.75 5.84 -7.68
N ALA A 45 10.06 5.56 -7.66
CA ALA A 45 11.00 6.29 -6.82
C ALA A 45 10.87 7.80 -7.04
N PHE A 46 10.87 8.55 -5.93
CA PHE A 46 10.77 10.01 -5.91
C PHE A 46 9.46 10.61 -6.43
N TYR A 47 8.46 9.80 -6.77
CA TYR A 47 7.16 10.33 -7.18
C TYR A 47 6.39 10.87 -5.97
N THR A 48 6.00 12.14 -6.03
CA THR A 48 5.17 12.79 -5.02
C THR A 48 4.33 13.89 -5.65
N THR A 49 3.10 14.08 -5.15
CA THR A 49 2.27 15.25 -5.48
C THR A 49 2.35 16.32 -4.41
N LYS A 50 3.07 16.07 -3.31
CA LYS A 50 3.32 17.07 -2.27
C LYS A 50 4.45 17.98 -2.73
N GLN A 51 4.22 19.29 -2.60
CA GLN A 51 5.19 20.32 -2.99
C GLN A 51 6.30 20.56 -1.95
N SER A 52 6.34 19.80 -0.85
CA SER A 52 7.36 19.98 0.20
C SER A 52 8.51 18.99 0.08
N ASP A 53 9.73 19.50 0.22
CA ASP A 53 10.99 18.73 0.16
C ASP A 53 11.12 17.69 1.30
N GLU A 54 10.26 17.75 2.32
CA GLU A 54 10.26 16.82 3.44
C GLU A 54 9.75 15.41 3.07
N HIS A 55 9.08 15.25 1.92
CA HIS A 55 8.48 13.97 1.52
C HIS A 55 9.07 13.50 0.20
N ALA A 56 10.20 12.79 0.28
CA ALA A 56 10.95 12.30 -0.87
C ALA A 56 10.23 11.27 -1.76
N GLY A 57 8.99 10.86 -1.45
CA GLY A 57 8.22 9.94 -2.31
C GLY A 57 8.80 8.52 -2.39
N LEU A 58 9.47 8.04 -1.34
CA LEU A 58 10.12 6.71 -1.33
C LEU A 58 9.30 5.61 -0.63
N GLY A 59 8.35 5.96 0.25
CA GLY A 59 7.70 4.97 1.11
C GLY A 59 7.02 3.81 0.36
N LEU A 60 6.16 4.10 -0.61
CA LEU A 60 5.47 3.06 -1.39
C LEU A 60 6.39 2.36 -2.40
N TYR A 61 7.42 3.05 -2.90
CA TYR A 61 8.48 2.44 -3.71
C TYR A 61 9.23 1.35 -2.93
N GLU A 62 9.62 1.62 -1.69
CA GLU A 62 10.27 0.62 -0.83
C GLU A 62 9.35 -0.56 -0.51
N VAL A 63 8.08 -0.29 -0.17
CA VAL A 63 7.08 -1.36 0.06
C VAL A 63 6.93 -2.24 -1.17
N TYR A 64 6.84 -1.65 -2.36
CA TYR A 64 6.75 -2.40 -3.61
C TYR A 64 7.98 -3.29 -3.83
N ASN A 65 9.19 -2.76 -3.67
CA ASN A 65 10.42 -3.55 -3.88
C ASN A 65 10.56 -4.68 -2.87
N ILE A 66 10.33 -4.41 -1.57
CA ILE A 66 10.40 -5.43 -0.52
C ILE A 66 9.45 -6.57 -0.82
N LEU A 67 8.20 -6.28 -1.18
CA LEU A 67 7.22 -7.32 -1.46
C LEU A 67 7.54 -8.06 -2.74
N ARG A 68 7.96 -7.38 -3.80
CA ARG A 68 8.40 -8.04 -5.04
C ARG A 68 9.52 -9.06 -4.74
N ASP A 69 10.52 -8.65 -3.98
CA ASP A 69 11.67 -9.50 -3.64
C ASP A 69 11.28 -10.67 -2.71
N TRP A 70 10.13 -10.59 -2.03
CA TRP A 70 9.57 -11.66 -1.20
C TRP A 70 8.55 -12.54 -1.93
N GLY A 71 8.26 -12.28 -3.21
CA GLY A 71 7.17 -12.95 -3.93
C GLY A 71 5.77 -12.52 -3.46
N GLY A 72 5.68 -11.42 -2.74
CA GLY A 72 4.45 -10.75 -2.36
C GLY A 72 4.01 -9.70 -3.37
N LYS A 73 2.95 -8.96 -3.02
CA LYS A 73 2.42 -7.86 -3.84
C LYS A 73 1.80 -6.76 -2.99
N VAL A 74 1.70 -5.56 -3.57
CA VAL A 74 0.97 -4.43 -2.98
C VAL A 74 -0.11 -3.95 -3.95
N GLU A 75 -1.29 -3.67 -3.42
CA GLU A 75 -2.41 -3.09 -4.16
C GLU A 75 -2.92 -1.85 -3.42
N ILE A 76 -3.44 -0.88 -4.16
CA ILE A 76 -4.04 0.33 -3.59
C ILE A 76 -5.47 0.44 -4.08
N ASP A 77 -6.40 0.52 -3.13
CA ASP A 77 -7.79 0.93 -3.36
C ASP A 77 -8.00 2.31 -2.76
N SER A 78 -8.31 3.30 -3.60
CA SER A 78 -8.48 4.68 -3.16
C SER A 78 -9.56 5.40 -3.95
N SER A 79 -10.29 6.27 -3.24
CA SER A 79 -11.23 7.21 -3.84
C SER A 79 -10.85 8.63 -3.43
N PRO A 80 -10.73 9.56 -4.39
CA PRO A 80 -10.52 10.98 -4.09
C PRO A 80 -11.55 11.51 -3.09
N GLU A 81 -11.08 12.35 -2.18
CA GLU A 81 -11.83 13.01 -1.09
C GLU A 81 -12.55 12.04 -0.14
N LYS A 82 -12.13 10.78 -0.07
CA LYS A 82 -12.78 9.78 0.79
C LYS A 82 -11.81 8.91 1.58
N TYR A 83 -10.94 8.16 0.91
CA TYR A 83 -10.09 7.18 1.59
C TYR A 83 -8.91 6.72 0.73
N THR A 84 -7.92 6.13 1.40
CA THR A 84 -6.90 5.26 0.78
C THR A 84 -6.81 3.97 1.60
N SER A 85 -6.78 2.83 0.93
CA SER A 85 -6.45 1.53 1.50
C SER A 85 -5.23 0.97 0.76
N VAL A 86 -4.14 0.73 1.48
CA VAL A 86 -2.97 0.02 0.95
C VAL A 86 -3.05 -1.41 1.45
N HIS A 87 -3.06 -2.37 0.52
CA HIS A 87 -3.11 -3.80 0.78
C HIS A 87 -1.74 -4.41 0.48
N VAL A 88 -1.08 -4.92 1.50
CA VAL A 88 0.22 -5.60 1.42
C VAL A 88 -0.05 -7.09 1.58
N PHE A 89 0.34 -7.89 0.59
CA PHE A 89 0.20 -9.33 0.58
C PHE A 89 1.58 -9.96 0.77
N ILE A 90 1.78 -10.61 1.91
CA ILE A 90 3.03 -11.27 2.27
C ILE A 90 2.77 -12.78 2.22
N PRO A 91 3.52 -13.56 1.43
CA PRO A 91 3.31 -14.99 1.36
C PRO A 91 3.69 -15.63 2.70
N LEU A 92 2.91 -16.62 3.14
CA LEU A 92 3.17 -17.33 4.41
C LEU A 92 4.31 -18.35 4.31
N GLU A 93 4.50 -18.87 3.10
CA GLU A 93 5.59 -19.79 2.76
C GLU A 93 6.46 -19.14 1.68
N PRO A 94 7.77 -19.42 1.64
CA PRO A 94 8.63 -18.94 0.58
C PRO A 94 8.04 -19.30 -0.79
N VAL A 95 7.99 -18.31 -1.70
CA VAL A 95 7.64 -18.59 -3.09
C VAL A 95 8.82 -19.36 -3.68
N ASN A 96 8.64 -20.66 -3.92
CA ASN A 96 9.62 -21.44 -4.65
C ASN A 96 9.57 -20.98 -6.10
N GLU A 97 10.66 -20.37 -6.58
CA GLU A 97 10.87 -20.22 -8.01
C GLU A 97 11.11 -21.63 -8.60
N GLU A 98 10.24 -22.06 -9.52
CA GLU A 98 10.56 -23.19 -10.41
C GLU A 98 11.64 -22.80 -11.42
#